data_AF-A0AAW8PYC6-F1
#
_entry.id   AF-A0AAW8PYC6-F1
#
_cell.length_a   1.000
_cell.length_b   1.000
_cell.length_c   1.000
_cell.angle_alpha   90.00
_cell.angle_beta   90.00
_cell.angle_gamma   90.00
#
_symmetry.space_group_name_H-M   'P 1'
#
loop_
_entity.id
_entity.type
_entity.pdbx_description
1 polymer ?
#
loop_
_entity_poly.entity_id
_entity_poly.type
_entity_poly.pdbx_seq_one_letter_code
_entity_poly.pdbx_strand_id
1 'polypeptide(L)'
;MNNIELRIMPSKVVFTVWIQHLLHLKRANFSKKYEHVIELNSGVCSMFGFGRHIETNHPIIAAPRPLIPWFFMGKINRVIIAGMESVYIEFGEPETPFYICIKCSRKRITCLLPKYEETQDLVKTIDFHGYVTTGENGVEVTKALNRAPIQIVKSFDEISPPKTIDAEDWNDNLEQGFDIYDTSNFENLKDPLVY
;
A
#
# COMPACT_ATOMS: atom_id res chain seq x y z
N MET A 1 8.35 -21.32 -26.11
CA MET A 1 7.92 -20.61 -24.89
C MET A 1 6.90 -19.58 -25.33
N ASN A 2 5.64 -19.77 -24.97
CA ASN A 2 4.61 -18.77 -25.26
C ASN A 2 4.89 -17.57 -24.35
N ASN A 3 5.45 -16.51 -24.93
CA ASN A 3 5.41 -15.19 -24.32
C ASN A 3 3.93 -14.84 -24.20
N ILE A 4 3.39 -15.01 -23.00
CA ILE A 4 2.16 -14.34 -22.62
C ILE A 4 2.53 -12.85 -22.71
N GLU A 5 2.19 -12.22 -23.83
CA GLU A 5 2.00 -10.77 -23.84
C GLU A 5 1.00 -10.51 -22.71
N LEU A 6 1.50 -10.01 -21.58
CA LEU A 6 0.70 -9.41 -20.52
C LEU A 6 0.07 -8.14 -21.12
N ARG A 7 -0.90 -8.35 -22.01
CA ARG A 7 -1.84 -7.34 -22.43
C ARG A 7 -2.49 -6.83 -21.16
N ILE A 8 -2.45 -5.51 -21.03
CA ILE A 8 -2.96 -4.65 -19.96
C ILE A 8 -4.11 -5.33 -19.20
N MET A 9 -3.79 -5.96 -18.06
CA MET A 9 -4.79 -6.52 -17.16
C MET A 9 -5.36 -5.38 -16.28
N PRO A 10 -6.68 -5.32 -16.03
CA PRO A 10 -7.26 -4.31 -15.15
C PRO A 10 -6.61 -4.32 -13.78
N SER A 11 -6.36 -3.15 -13.19
CA SER A 11 -5.65 -2.99 -11.90
C SER A 11 -6.19 -3.91 -10.79
N LYS A 12 -7.51 -4.14 -10.75
CA LYS A 12 -8.18 -5.06 -9.81
C LYS A 12 -7.70 -6.49 -9.95
N VAL A 13 -7.64 -7.01 -11.18
CA VAL A 13 -7.17 -8.37 -11.45
C VAL A 13 -5.73 -8.50 -11.00
N VAL A 14 -4.90 -7.51 -11.28
CA VAL A 14 -3.47 -7.62 -10.96
C VAL A 14 -3.19 -7.46 -9.47
N PHE A 15 -3.94 -6.61 -8.78
CA PHE A 15 -3.88 -6.52 -7.32
C PHE A 15 -4.33 -7.84 -6.68
N THR A 16 -5.45 -8.41 -7.11
CA THR A 16 -5.94 -9.70 -6.60
C THR A 16 -4.91 -10.80 -6.84
N VAL A 17 -4.33 -10.89 -8.04
CA VAL A 17 -3.25 -11.86 -8.35
C VAL A 17 -2.05 -11.65 -7.43
N TRP A 18 -1.65 -10.40 -7.18
CA TRP A 18 -0.54 -10.09 -6.28
C TRP A 18 -0.83 -10.54 -4.84
N ILE A 19 -2.00 -10.22 -4.30
CA ILE A 19 -2.42 -10.66 -2.97
C ILE A 19 -2.49 -12.18 -2.89
N GLN A 20 -3.14 -12.84 -3.86
CA GLN A 20 -3.21 -14.30 -3.92
C GLN A 20 -1.82 -14.93 -3.99
N HIS A 21 -0.89 -14.32 -4.73
CA HIS A 21 0.49 -14.78 -4.78
C HIS A 21 1.20 -14.65 -3.42
N LEU A 22 1.00 -13.52 -2.71
CA LEU A 22 1.54 -13.34 -1.36
C LEU A 22 0.94 -14.35 -0.37
N LEU A 23 -0.36 -14.61 -0.43
CA LEU A 23 -1.04 -15.60 0.40
C LEU A 23 -0.52 -17.02 0.11
N HIS A 24 -0.41 -17.39 -1.18
CA HIS A 24 0.08 -18.70 -1.61
C HIS A 24 1.53 -18.94 -1.15
N LEU A 25 2.38 -17.92 -1.25
CA LEU A 25 3.77 -17.98 -0.77
C LEU A 25 3.90 -17.88 0.76
N LYS A 26 2.80 -17.82 1.52
CA LYS A 26 2.77 -17.60 2.98
C LYS A 26 3.50 -16.32 3.40
N ARG A 27 3.48 -15.32 2.52
CA ARG A 27 4.07 -13.99 2.72
C ARG A 27 3.08 -12.97 3.25
N ALA A 28 1.79 -13.28 3.18
CA ALA A 28 0.71 -12.57 3.84
C ALA A 28 -0.29 -13.59 4.41
N ASN A 29 -1.14 -13.16 5.34
CA ASN A 29 -2.27 -13.95 5.82
C ASN A 29 -3.45 -13.01 6.09
N PHE A 30 -4.67 -13.53 6.04
CA PHE A 30 -5.81 -12.80 6.59
C PHE A 30 -5.68 -12.65 8.09
N SER A 31 -6.07 -11.49 8.62
CA SER A 31 -6.10 -11.28 10.05
C SER A 31 -7.10 -12.22 10.70
N LYS A 32 -6.71 -12.80 11.84
CA LYS A 32 -7.63 -13.58 12.68
C LYS A 32 -8.51 -12.71 13.58
N LYS A 33 -8.19 -11.41 13.66
CA LYS A 33 -8.83 -10.46 14.58
C LYS A 33 -9.75 -9.48 13.85
N TYR A 34 -9.43 -9.11 12.62
CA TYR A 34 -10.11 -8.03 11.90
C TYR A 34 -10.60 -8.49 10.53
N GLU A 35 -11.79 -8.03 10.19
CA GLU A 35 -12.40 -8.26 8.87
C GLU A 35 -11.73 -7.39 7.81
N HIS A 36 -11.59 -7.94 6.61
CA HIS A 36 -10.96 -7.32 5.45
C HIS A 36 -9.50 -6.83 5.65
N VAL A 37 -8.79 -7.29 6.68
CA VAL A 37 -7.37 -7.04 6.90
C VAL A 37 -6.50 -8.19 6.40
N ILE A 38 -5.55 -7.87 5.53
CA ILE A 38 -4.44 -8.73 5.13
C ILE A 38 -3.18 -8.27 5.88
N GLU A 39 -2.62 -9.17 6.70
CA GLU A 39 -1.38 -8.94 7.43
C GLU A 39 -0.18 -9.44 6.62
N LEU A 40 0.71 -8.52 6.24
CA LEU A 40 1.97 -8.87 5.61
C LEU A 40 2.93 -9.45 6.65
N ASN A 41 3.75 -10.44 6.25
CA ASN A 41 4.79 -10.97 7.12
C ASN A 41 5.94 -9.95 7.30
N SER A 42 6.84 -10.21 8.24
CA SER A 42 7.95 -9.29 8.56
C SER A 42 8.89 -9.05 7.38
N GLY A 43 9.14 -10.07 6.55
CA GLY A 43 10.02 -9.98 5.37
C GLY A 43 9.43 -9.11 4.25
N VAL A 44 8.11 -9.10 4.06
CA VAL A 44 7.46 -8.18 3.12
C VAL A 44 7.31 -6.79 3.74
N CYS A 45 7.00 -6.70 5.04
CA CYS A 45 6.93 -5.42 5.74
C CYS A 45 8.26 -4.62 5.70
N SER A 46 9.40 -5.32 5.69
CA SER A 46 10.73 -4.69 5.61
C SER A 46 11.06 -4.16 4.22
N MET A 47 10.36 -4.63 3.17
CA MET A 47 10.56 -4.13 1.81
C MET A 47 10.00 -2.72 1.63
N PHE A 48 9.11 -2.24 2.50
CA PHE A 48 8.60 -0.87 2.39
C PHE A 48 9.63 0.15 2.93
N GLY A 49 10.02 1.13 2.12
CA GLY A 49 10.75 2.31 2.55
C GLY A 49 9.81 3.31 3.24
N PHE A 50 10.17 3.78 4.43
CA PHE A 50 9.42 4.81 5.16
C PHE A 50 10.37 5.99 5.33
N GLY A 51 9.96 7.16 4.87
CA GLY A 51 10.87 8.31 4.84
C GLY A 51 10.15 9.63 4.69
N ARG A 52 10.92 10.64 4.31
CA ARG A 52 10.43 11.96 3.94
C ARG A 52 11.15 12.44 2.68
N HIS A 53 10.44 13.19 1.85
CA HIS A 53 11.04 13.87 0.71
C HIS A 53 12.06 14.90 1.21
N ILE A 54 13.26 14.92 0.62
CA ILE A 54 14.37 15.74 1.15
C ILE A 54 14.10 17.24 1.06
N GLU A 55 13.39 17.68 0.02
CA GLU A 55 13.15 19.11 -0.24
C GLU A 55 11.93 19.66 0.50
N THR A 56 10.86 18.88 0.57
CA THR A 56 9.55 19.33 1.10
C THR A 56 9.28 18.78 2.49
N ASN A 57 10.15 17.90 2.99
CA ASN A 57 9.96 17.12 4.19
C ASN A 57 8.69 16.25 4.18
N HIS A 58 7.96 16.13 3.06
CA HIS A 58 6.67 15.43 3.00
C HIS A 58 6.83 13.92 3.30
N PRO A 59 5.98 13.29 4.11
CA PRO A 59 6.09 11.87 4.43
C PRO A 59 5.86 10.98 3.20
N ILE A 60 6.69 9.95 3.07
CA ILE A 60 6.64 8.99 1.96
C ILE A 60 6.59 7.55 2.44
N ILE A 61 5.80 6.74 1.73
CA ILE A 61 5.89 5.28 1.76
C ILE A 61 6.31 4.82 0.36
N ALA A 62 7.40 4.06 0.29
CA ALA A 62 7.98 3.56 -0.94
C ALA A 62 8.02 2.03 -0.94
N ALA A 63 7.85 1.39 -2.10
CA ALA A 63 8.06 -0.06 -2.26
C ALA A 63 8.98 -0.37 -3.46
N PRO A 64 9.68 -1.53 -3.52
CA PRO A 64 10.51 -1.88 -4.65
C PRO A 64 9.73 -1.87 -5.96
N ARG A 65 10.27 -1.31 -7.05
CA ARG A 65 9.65 -1.25 -8.38
C ARG A 65 9.14 -2.59 -8.91
N PRO A 66 9.84 -3.72 -8.70
CA PRO A 66 9.28 -5.03 -9.07
C PRO A 66 8.02 -5.41 -8.29
N LEU A 67 7.76 -4.79 -7.13
CA LEU A 67 6.52 -4.88 -6.36
C LEU A 67 5.53 -3.73 -6.68
N ILE A 68 5.95 -2.69 -7.42
CA ILE A 68 5.17 -1.47 -7.68
C ILE A 68 4.02 -1.60 -8.66
N PRO A 69 3.99 -2.47 -9.70
CA PRO A 69 3.01 -2.21 -10.74
C PRO A 69 1.56 -2.37 -10.25
N TRP A 70 1.28 -2.84 -9.02
CA TRP A 70 -0.08 -3.18 -8.59
C TRP A 70 -0.51 -2.54 -7.27
N PHE A 71 0.41 -2.34 -6.33
CA PHE A 71 0.10 -1.83 -4.99
C PHE A 71 -0.35 -0.36 -4.98
N PHE A 72 0.14 0.46 -5.92
CA PHE A 72 -0.18 1.90 -6.00
C PHE A 72 -1.16 2.27 -7.11
N MET A 73 -1.57 1.30 -7.95
CA MET A 73 -2.60 1.49 -8.98
C MET A 73 -4.02 1.38 -8.45
N GLY A 74 -4.19 0.88 -7.21
CA GLY A 74 -5.47 1.00 -6.49
C GLY A 74 -5.66 2.42 -5.98
N LYS A 75 -6.91 2.89 -5.95
CA LYS A 75 -7.27 4.13 -5.27
C LYS A 75 -7.07 3.93 -3.76
N ILE A 76 -5.94 4.42 -3.26
CA ILE A 76 -5.65 4.43 -1.81
C ILE A 76 -6.53 5.50 -1.18
N ASN A 77 -7.44 5.08 -0.30
CA ASN A 77 -8.40 6.00 0.32
C ASN A 77 -7.76 6.75 1.48
N ARG A 78 -7.00 6.05 2.33
CA ARG A 78 -6.29 6.62 3.48
C ARG A 78 -5.21 5.69 4.01
N VAL A 79 -4.31 6.26 4.79
CA VAL A 79 -3.32 5.56 5.60
C VAL A 79 -3.67 5.72 7.07
N ILE A 80 -3.75 4.62 7.80
CA ILE A 80 -4.06 4.62 9.23
C ILE A 80 -2.83 4.15 10.01
N ILE A 81 -2.27 5.03 10.85
CA ILE A 81 -1.27 4.65 11.84
C ILE A 81 -2.00 4.26 13.12
N ALA A 82 -1.86 3.00 13.53
CA ALA A 82 -2.46 2.48 14.76
C ALA A 82 -1.38 2.09 15.78
N GLY A 83 -1.52 2.61 17.00
CA GLY A 83 -0.69 2.23 18.15
C GLY A 83 0.80 2.54 18.02
N MET A 84 1.23 3.25 16.97
CA MET A 84 2.63 3.45 16.61
C MET A 84 3.41 2.13 16.39
N GLU A 85 2.71 1.09 15.94
CA GLU A 85 3.26 -0.25 15.67
C GLU A 85 2.86 -0.82 14.30
N SER A 86 1.79 -0.30 13.71
CA SER A 86 1.26 -0.78 12.45
C SER A 86 0.77 0.37 11.59
N VAL A 87 0.95 0.21 10.28
CA VAL A 87 0.35 1.06 9.25
C VAL A 87 -0.63 0.22 8.46
N TYR A 88 -1.87 0.68 8.38
CA TYR A 88 -2.91 0.08 7.57
C TYR A 88 -3.14 0.98 6.35
N ILE A 89 -3.12 0.40 5.16
CA ILE A 89 -3.41 1.12 3.93
C ILE A 89 -4.77 0.65 3.46
N GLU A 90 -5.71 1.59 3.40
CA GLU A 90 -7.10 1.34 3.03
C GLU A 90 -7.31 1.52 1.54
N PHE A 91 -8.11 0.61 0.99
CA PHE A 91 -8.50 0.56 -0.40
C PHE A 91 -9.98 0.11 -0.49
N GLY A 92 -10.55 0.22 -1.69
CA GLY A 92 -11.88 -0.28 -1.98
C GLY A 92 -12.99 0.73 -1.76
N GLU A 93 -14.24 0.28 -1.80
CA GLU A 93 -15.40 1.15 -1.54
C GLU A 93 -15.57 1.43 -0.03
N PRO A 94 -16.13 2.58 0.37
CA PRO A 94 -16.37 2.91 1.77
C PRO A 94 -17.24 1.89 2.51
N GLU A 95 -18.15 1.22 1.82
CA GLU A 95 -19.05 0.19 2.37
C GLU A 95 -18.33 -1.14 2.62
N THR A 96 -17.29 -1.45 1.83
CA THR A 96 -16.54 -2.71 1.88
C THR A 96 -15.02 -2.48 1.81
N PRO A 97 -14.45 -1.69 2.74
CA PRO A 97 -13.03 -1.37 2.70
C PRO A 97 -12.21 -2.60 3.04
N PHE A 98 -11.05 -2.72 2.40
CA PHE A 98 -10.03 -3.70 2.79
C PHE A 98 -8.71 -3.00 3.09
N TYR A 99 -7.90 -3.67 3.89
CA TYR A 99 -6.71 -3.08 4.49
C TYR A 99 -5.50 -3.98 4.32
N ILE A 100 -4.37 -3.38 3.94
CA ILE A 100 -3.07 -4.03 4.04
C ILE A 100 -2.38 -3.54 5.29
N CYS A 101 -2.10 -4.44 6.22
CA CYS A 101 -1.39 -4.16 7.46
C CYS A 101 0.12 -4.40 7.27
N ILE A 102 0.89 -3.32 7.44
CA ILE A 102 2.35 -3.29 7.49
C ILE A 102 2.76 -3.10 8.95
N LYS A 103 3.18 -4.19 9.60
CA LYS A 103 3.76 -4.14 10.95
C LYS A 103 5.16 -3.54 10.85
N CYS A 104 5.42 -2.48 11.62
CA CYS A 104 6.70 -1.79 11.57
C CYS A 104 7.05 -1.13 12.90
N SER A 105 8.34 -0.93 13.13
CA SER A 105 8.80 -0.32 14.38
C SER A 105 8.35 1.13 14.47
N ARG A 106 8.15 1.59 15.71
CA ARG A 106 7.87 3.01 16.01
C ARG A 106 8.86 3.96 15.32
N LYS A 107 10.14 3.60 15.23
CA LYS A 107 11.18 4.39 14.54
C LYS A 107 10.84 4.64 13.06
N ARG A 108 10.35 3.62 12.34
CA ARG A 108 9.93 3.78 10.94
C ARG A 108 8.68 4.65 10.84
N ILE A 109 7.69 4.43 11.71
CA ILE A 109 6.44 5.20 11.72
C ILE A 109 6.70 6.68 12.03
N THR A 110 7.66 7.00 12.92
CA THR A 110 7.99 8.40 13.23
C THR A 110 8.55 9.18 12.05
N CYS A 111 8.97 8.53 10.96
CA CYS A 111 9.30 9.21 9.71
C CYS A 111 8.06 9.79 9.03
N LEU A 112 6.90 9.14 9.20
CA LEU A 112 5.64 9.56 8.59
C LEU A 112 4.91 10.65 9.40
N LEU A 113 5.28 10.83 10.67
CA LEU A 113 4.63 11.82 11.53
C LEU A 113 5.06 13.24 11.17
N PRO A 114 4.16 14.23 11.29
CA PRO A 114 4.41 15.64 11.05
C PRO A 114 5.71 16.17 11.66
N LYS A 115 6.52 16.89 10.88
CA LYS A 115 7.75 17.55 11.35
C LYS A 115 7.95 18.88 10.63
N TYR A 116 8.06 19.97 11.38
CA TYR A 116 8.47 21.29 10.89
C TYR A 116 7.85 21.66 9.52
N GLU A 117 6.53 21.46 9.37
CA GLU A 117 5.85 21.68 8.09
C GLU A 117 5.35 23.12 7.99
N GLU A 118 5.65 23.78 6.86
CA GLU A 118 5.18 25.13 6.56
C GLU A 118 3.69 25.16 6.20
N THR A 119 3.09 24.01 5.84
CA THR A 119 1.69 23.93 5.42
C THR A 119 0.95 22.77 6.09
N GLN A 120 -0.36 22.96 6.34
CA GLN A 120 -1.20 21.95 6.98
C GLN A 120 -1.48 20.73 6.09
N ASP A 121 -1.32 20.85 4.77
CA ASP A 121 -1.56 19.76 3.82
C ASP A 121 -0.48 18.67 3.91
N LEU A 122 0.78 19.09 4.11
CA LEU A 122 1.93 18.21 4.24
C LEU A 122 1.89 17.33 5.50
N VAL A 123 1.17 17.78 6.53
CA VAL A 123 0.93 17.07 7.80
C VAL A 123 -0.07 15.91 7.62
N LYS A 124 -1.00 16.07 6.67
CA LYS A 124 -2.26 15.32 6.61
C LYS A 124 -2.30 14.28 5.50
N THR A 125 -1.29 14.21 4.65
CA THR A 125 -1.23 13.28 3.53
C THR A 125 0.11 12.55 3.48
N ILE A 126 0.16 11.40 2.80
CA ILE A 126 1.37 10.62 2.50
C ILE A 126 1.46 10.46 0.99
N ASP A 127 2.65 10.69 0.45
CA ASP A 127 2.98 10.35 -0.93
C ASP A 127 3.48 8.91 -1.03
N PHE A 128 2.97 8.23 -2.05
CA PHE A 128 3.35 6.88 -2.37
C PHE A 128 4.26 6.85 -3.58
N HIS A 129 5.40 6.20 -3.42
CA HIS A 129 6.39 6.06 -4.46
C HIS A 129 6.75 4.60 -4.62
N GLY A 130 7.65 4.33 -5.54
CA GLY A 130 8.63 3.35 -5.14
C GLY A 130 9.90 3.39 -5.91
N TYR A 131 10.71 2.35 -5.77
CA TYR A 131 12.14 2.52 -5.89
C TYR A 131 12.87 1.36 -6.56
N VAL A 132 13.99 1.66 -7.19
CA VAL A 132 14.96 0.66 -7.69
C VAL A 132 16.27 0.87 -6.97
N THR A 133 16.87 -0.22 -6.52
CA THR A 133 18.26 -0.21 -6.03
C THR A 133 19.20 -0.25 -7.23
N THR A 134 19.94 0.82 -7.48
CA THR A 134 20.89 0.96 -8.60
C THR A 134 22.32 0.60 -8.18
N GLY A 135 22.49 -0.58 -7.58
CA GLY A 135 23.80 -1.07 -7.12
C GLY A 135 24.22 -0.49 -5.77
N GLU A 136 25.53 -0.32 -5.54
CA GLU A 136 26.11 -0.25 -4.20
C GLU A 136 25.63 0.93 -3.33
N ASN A 137 25.18 2.05 -3.88
CA ASN A 137 24.74 3.21 -3.07
C ASN A 137 23.56 4.02 -3.65
N GLY A 138 22.92 3.54 -4.72
CA GLY A 138 21.86 4.28 -5.39
C GLY A 138 20.48 3.72 -5.09
N VAL A 139 19.56 4.57 -4.63
CA VAL A 139 18.12 4.28 -4.64
C VAL A 139 17.46 5.33 -5.51
N GLU A 140 16.94 4.92 -6.66
CA GLU A 140 16.13 5.78 -7.50
C GLU A 140 14.68 5.63 -7.10
N VAL A 141 14.01 6.74 -6.79
CA VAL A 141 12.60 6.79 -6.39
C VAL A 141 11.78 7.37 -7.55
N THR A 142 10.60 6.80 -7.82
CA THR A 142 9.67 7.28 -8.83
C THR A 142 9.08 8.64 -8.45
N LYS A 143 8.42 9.32 -9.39
CA LYS A 143 7.42 10.34 -9.05
C LYS A 143 6.32 9.73 -8.16
N ALA A 144 5.63 10.58 -7.41
CA ALA A 144 4.51 10.15 -6.57
C ALA A 144 3.44 9.50 -7.45
N LEU A 145 3.11 8.25 -7.14
CA LEU A 145 2.14 7.43 -7.85
C LEU A 145 0.73 7.60 -7.28
N ASN A 146 0.64 7.91 -5.98
CA ASN A 146 -0.61 8.15 -5.28
C ASN A 146 -0.36 9.10 -4.09
N ARG A 147 -1.40 9.77 -3.63
CA ARG A 147 -1.41 10.58 -2.41
C ARG A 147 -2.68 10.26 -1.63
N ALA A 148 -2.53 9.91 -0.36
CA ALA A 148 -3.69 9.61 0.49
C ALA A 148 -3.61 10.33 1.84
N PRO A 149 -4.75 10.69 2.44
CA PRO A 149 -4.79 11.27 3.77
C PRO A 149 -4.27 10.28 4.82
N ILE A 150 -3.64 10.80 5.88
CA ILE A 150 -3.19 10.04 7.03
C ILE A 150 -4.10 10.27 8.23
N GLN A 151 -4.46 9.18 8.91
CA GLN A 151 -5.21 9.18 10.17
C GLN A 151 -4.39 8.46 11.24
N ILE A 152 -4.30 9.06 12.43
CA ILE A 152 -3.56 8.49 13.56
C ILE A 152 -4.57 8.11 14.64
N VAL A 153 -4.58 6.83 15.03
CA VAL A 153 -5.48 6.25 16.04
C VAL A 153 -4.68 5.51 17.11
N LYS A 154 -5.27 5.30 18.29
CA LYS A 154 -4.58 4.55 19.37
C LYS A 154 -4.58 3.06 19.06
N SER A 155 -5.68 2.55 18.51
CA SER A 155 -5.83 1.16 18.08
C SER A 155 -6.58 1.08 16.76
N PHE A 156 -6.32 0.04 15.97
CA PHE A 156 -7.10 -0.23 14.76
C PHE A 156 -8.54 -0.66 15.10
N ASP A 157 -8.81 -1.05 16.35
CA ASP A 157 -10.16 -1.34 16.86
C ASP A 157 -11.13 -0.14 16.70
N GLU A 158 -10.60 1.10 16.63
CA GLU A 158 -11.38 2.32 16.40
C GLU A 158 -11.89 2.44 14.96
N ILE A 159 -11.27 1.72 14.01
CA ILE A 159 -11.62 1.72 12.59
C ILE A 159 -12.44 0.48 12.24
N SER A 160 -11.96 -0.70 12.66
CA SER A 160 -12.61 -1.97 12.44
C SER A 160 -12.67 -2.75 13.76
N PRO A 161 -13.85 -2.86 14.38
CA PRO A 161 -14.01 -3.61 15.62
C PRO A 161 -13.55 -5.06 15.46
N PRO A 162 -12.93 -5.67 16.48
CA PRO A 162 -12.49 -7.06 16.41
C PRO A 162 -13.67 -8.02 16.18
N LYS A 163 -13.49 -8.97 15.27
CA LYS A 163 -14.45 -10.04 14.98
C LYS A 163 -13.68 -11.33 14.74
N THR A 164 -14.13 -12.42 15.36
CA THR A 164 -13.59 -13.75 15.05
C THR A 164 -14.11 -14.15 13.67
N ILE A 165 -13.20 -14.48 12.75
CA ILE A 165 -13.55 -14.77 11.36
C ILE A 165 -12.95 -16.11 10.97
N ASP A 166 -13.76 -16.94 10.32
CA ASP A 166 -13.31 -18.19 9.74
C ASP A 166 -12.60 -17.94 8.40
N ALA A 167 -11.46 -18.61 8.19
CA ALA A 167 -10.57 -18.34 7.06
C ALA A 167 -11.18 -18.68 5.68
N GLU A 168 -12.25 -19.48 5.64
CA GLU A 168 -12.92 -19.91 4.40
C GLU A 168 -13.75 -18.78 3.75
N ASP A 169 -14.19 -17.78 4.50
CA ASP A 169 -15.09 -16.70 4.03
C ASP A 169 -14.41 -15.61 3.16
N TRP A 170 -13.11 -15.73 2.88
CA TRP A 170 -12.31 -14.60 2.39
C TRP A 170 -12.12 -14.49 0.88
N ASN A 171 -12.27 -15.60 0.16
CA ASN A 171 -11.94 -15.61 -1.28
C ASN A 171 -12.97 -14.79 -2.09
N ASP A 172 -14.25 -14.86 -1.72
CA ASP A 172 -15.34 -14.15 -2.39
C ASP A 172 -15.40 -12.65 -2.02
N ASN A 173 -14.97 -12.29 -0.81
CA ASN A 173 -14.99 -10.90 -0.32
C ASN A 173 -13.86 -10.04 -0.89
N LEU A 174 -12.70 -10.65 -1.18
CA LEU A 174 -11.60 -9.93 -1.84
C LEU A 174 -12.06 -9.35 -3.16
N GLU A 175 -12.69 -10.14 -4.03
CA GLU A 175 -13.11 -9.68 -5.35
C GLU A 175 -14.21 -8.60 -5.30
N GLN A 176 -15.03 -8.56 -4.24
CA GLN A 176 -16.07 -7.55 -4.09
C GLN A 176 -15.54 -6.20 -3.58
N GLY A 177 -14.52 -6.20 -2.71
CA GLY A 177 -13.95 -4.99 -2.11
C GLY A 177 -13.07 -4.16 -3.05
N PHE A 178 -12.63 -4.70 -4.18
CA PHE A 178 -11.90 -3.92 -5.18
C PHE A 178 -12.87 -3.23 -6.14
N ASP A 179 -13.05 -1.92 -5.99
CA ASP A 179 -13.42 -1.10 -7.14
C ASP A 179 -12.20 -0.32 -7.61
N ILE A 180 -11.73 -0.63 -8.83
CA ILE A 180 -10.62 0.09 -9.46
C ILE A 180 -11.05 0.45 -10.89
N TYR A 181 -11.98 1.41 -10.98
CA TYR A 181 -12.16 2.17 -12.21
C TYR A 181 -11.02 3.16 -12.34
N ASP A 182 -9.98 2.81 -13.10
CA ASP A 182 -9.27 3.86 -13.80
C ASP A 182 -8.49 3.38 -15.03
N THR A 183 -9.19 3.14 -16.15
CA THR A 183 -8.54 3.07 -17.46
C THR A 183 -7.96 4.42 -17.89
N SER A 184 -8.37 5.54 -17.29
CA SER A 184 -7.88 6.88 -17.66
C SER A 184 -6.50 7.21 -17.04
N ASN A 185 -6.16 6.65 -15.87
CA ASN A 185 -4.80 6.74 -15.31
C ASN A 185 -3.78 5.83 -16.02
N PHE A 186 -4.20 4.84 -16.83
CA PHE A 186 -3.26 4.09 -17.68
C PHE A 186 -2.63 4.95 -18.77
N GLU A 187 -3.32 6.00 -19.24
CA GLU A 187 -2.73 6.94 -20.19
C GLU A 187 -1.65 7.80 -19.55
N ASN A 188 -1.77 8.08 -18.23
CA ASN A 188 -0.80 8.83 -17.43
C ASN A 188 0.41 7.99 -16.96
N LEU A 189 0.30 6.66 -16.98
CA LEU A 189 1.41 5.73 -16.66
C LEU A 189 2.39 5.54 -17.83
N LYS A 190 2.16 6.18 -18.98
CA LYS A 190 3.17 6.32 -20.04
C LYS A 190 4.22 7.37 -19.63
N ASP A 191 4.99 7.13 -18.57
CA ASP A 191 6.32 7.74 -18.51
C ASP A 191 7.26 6.86 -19.36
N PRO A 192 8.04 7.46 -20.27
CA PRO A 192 8.58 6.77 -21.42
C PRO A 192 9.60 5.73 -20.96
N LEU A 193 9.54 4.54 -21.55
CA LEU A 193 10.75 3.78 -21.79
C LEU A 193 11.68 4.70 -22.59
N VAL A 194 12.56 5.42 -21.89
CA VAL A 194 13.70 6.08 -22.52
C VAL A 194 14.61 4.94 -22.96
N TYR A 195 14.72 4.79 -24.28
CA TYR A 195 15.55 3.81 -24.99
C TYR A 195 17.01 3.86 -24.56
#